data_AF-A0A1R2C5H6-F1
#
_entry.id   AF-A0A1R2C5H6-F1
#
_cell.length_a   1.000
_cell.length_b   1.000
_cell.length_c   1.000
_cell.angle_alpha   90.00
_cell.angle_beta   90.00
_cell.angle_gamma   90.00
#
_symmetry.space_group_name_H-M   'P 1'
#
loop_
_entity.id
_entity.type
_entity.pdbx_description
1 polymer ?
#
loop_
_entity_poly.entity_id
_entity_poly.type
_entity_poly.pdbx_seq_one_letter_code
_entity_poly.pdbx_strand_id
1 'polypeptide(L)'
;MTKIQNYELLDVIGYGKYSIVYKARRDNAIYAMKVIELKKANDINICRNEADILKKLKSQFVINHIEDFTLGNIFYIVTEFYEQNLKNYLRMNRNTLSIEEKQIIVLKLCKALKFIHSESIIHRDIKPENIFINNIHEIKFGDFGLAKIIGQKMGKAGTFLFMAPEVLLRQPYCLPADIWSLGVTIYYILYDSYPFNSPFPKEILEEHKQDIEFLKEKGKIGEIIQKIFCFEANKRPKIGDILKIIKEIFIVPKEAKVNNDNMNSYNESKPTRIYESTHFSKSHIILQSLSLNINPELKKNYKSNDNSAILCQNSFYINYNDSKNDAKLEVKSSTDSRNKINNDSNIMSSQKASYVKN
;
A
#
# COMPACT_ATOMS: atom_id res chain seq x y z
N MET A 1 12.70 27.14 7.05
CA MET A 1 12.45 25.93 6.24
C MET A 1 13.73 25.57 5.51
N THR A 2 14.07 24.29 5.45
CA THR A 2 15.32 23.81 4.84
C THR A 2 15.17 23.82 3.32
N LYS A 3 16.15 24.39 2.62
CA LYS A 3 16.24 24.33 1.15
C LYS A 3 17.35 23.37 0.71
N ILE A 4 17.09 22.60 -0.35
CA ILE A 4 18.07 21.76 -1.02
C ILE A 4 18.02 22.13 -2.50
N GLN A 5 19.07 22.79 -2.99
CA GLN A 5 19.03 23.53 -4.26
C GLN A 5 17.79 24.45 -4.33
N ASN A 6 16.99 24.33 -5.39
CA ASN A 6 15.77 25.10 -5.62
C ASN A 6 14.51 24.50 -4.95
N TYR A 7 14.66 23.38 -4.22
CA TYR A 7 13.56 22.75 -3.50
C TYR A 7 13.48 23.22 -2.05
N GLU A 8 12.28 23.62 -1.65
CA GLU A 8 11.90 23.84 -0.26
C GLU A 8 11.34 22.54 0.31
N LEU A 9 11.93 22.03 1.40
CA LEU A 9 11.40 20.87 2.09
C LEU A 9 10.20 21.25 2.95
N LEU A 10 9.12 20.51 2.78
CA LEU A 10 7.90 20.57 3.58
C LEU A 10 7.92 19.38 4.57
N ASP A 11 6.88 18.56 4.57
CA ASP A 11 6.69 17.44 5.50
C ASP A 11 7.53 16.20 5.15
N VAL A 12 7.87 15.39 6.15
CA VAL A 12 8.35 14.01 5.91
C VAL A 12 7.14 13.13 5.61
N ILE A 13 7.16 12.46 4.46
CA ILE A 13 6.07 11.60 3.97
C ILE A 13 6.43 10.10 3.97
N GLY A 14 7.69 9.74 4.23
CA GLY A 14 8.10 8.35 4.31
C GLY A 14 9.49 8.14 4.92
N TYR A 15 9.69 6.97 5.51
CA TYR A 15 10.97 6.51 6.05
C TYR A 15 11.32 5.14 5.46
N GLY A 16 12.52 5.02 4.91
CA GLY A 16 13.15 3.78 4.51
C GLY A 16 14.38 3.49 5.39
N LYS A 17 14.97 2.31 5.24
CA LYS A 17 16.08 1.84 6.09
C LYS A 17 17.32 2.78 6.08
N TYR A 18 17.55 3.46 4.96
CA TYR A 18 18.68 4.38 4.74
C TYR A 18 18.24 5.68 4.03
N SER A 19 16.94 5.97 4.03
CA SER A 19 16.37 7.08 3.25
C SER A 19 15.19 7.73 3.95
N ILE A 20 15.02 9.04 3.73
CA ILE A 20 13.84 9.79 4.17
C ILE A 20 13.20 10.40 2.92
N VAL A 21 11.88 10.31 2.80
CA VAL A 21 11.13 10.91 1.71
C VAL A 21 10.43 12.17 2.22
N TYR A 22 10.72 13.30 1.61
CA TYR A 22 10.10 14.59 1.91
C TYR A 22 9.10 14.96 0.81
N LYS A 23 7.99 15.58 1.21
CA LYS A 23 7.23 16.45 0.31
C LYS A 23 8.07 17.71 0.09
N ALA A 24 8.28 18.07 -1.16
CA ALA A 24 9.12 19.22 -1.54
C ALA A 24 8.37 20.15 -2.50
N ARG A 25 8.67 21.44 -2.46
CA ARG A 25 8.10 22.46 -3.34
C ARG A 25 9.19 23.11 -4.20
N ARG A 26 8.94 23.23 -5.51
CA ARG A 26 9.72 24.04 -6.46
C ARG A 26 8.75 24.67 -7.45
N ASP A 27 8.90 25.96 -7.72
CA ASP A 27 8.11 26.72 -8.71
C ASP A 27 6.57 26.53 -8.57
N ASN A 28 6.10 26.51 -7.31
CA ASN A 28 4.72 26.21 -6.89
C ASN A 28 4.20 24.78 -7.16
N ALA A 29 4.99 23.92 -7.81
CA ALA A 29 4.69 22.49 -7.95
C ALA A 29 5.20 21.69 -6.74
N ILE A 30 4.53 20.56 -6.47
CA ILE A 30 4.81 19.65 -5.36
C ILE A 30 5.44 18.35 -5.88
N TYR A 31 6.45 17.88 -5.17
CA TYR A 31 7.29 16.73 -5.53
C TYR A 31 7.54 15.82 -4.32
N ALA A 32 7.93 14.58 -4.58
CA ALA A 32 8.50 13.71 -3.56
C ALA A 32 10.02 13.65 -3.74
N MET A 33 10.77 14.01 -2.70
CA MET A 33 12.24 13.96 -2.68
C MET A 33 12.72 12.86 -1.74
N LYS A 34 13.22 11.75 -2.31
CA LYS A 34 13.89 10.67 -1.58
C LYS A 34 15.34 11.06 -1.34
N VAL A 35 15.69 11.27 -0.07
CA VAL A 35 17.02 11.63 0.42
C VAL A 35 17.68 10.36 0.96
N ILE A 36 18.86 9.98 0.44
CA ILE A 36 19.53 8.71 0.75
C ILE A 36 20.97 8.98 1.22
N GLU A 37 21.32 8.49 2.41
CA GLU A 37 22.68 8.58 2.94
C GLU A 37 23.57 7.48 2.35
N LEU A 38 24.67 7.84 1.69
CA LEU A 38 25.61 6.90 1.09
C LEU A 38 26.63 6.44 2.16
N LYS A 39 26.48 5.25 2.74
CA LYS A 39 27.39 4.79 3.82
C LYS A 39 28.67 4.17 3.29
N LYS A 40 28.65 3.73 2.04
CA LYS A 40 29.77 3.12 1.32
C LYS A 40 29.80 3.63 -0.12
N ALA A 41 30.98 3.69 -0.72
CA ALA A 41 31.14 4.10 -2.12
C ALA A 41 30.26 3.29 -3.10
N ASN A 42 30.03 2.00 -2.84
CA ASN A 42 29.16 1.15 -3.68
C ASN A 42 27.65 1.44 -3.53
N ASP A 43 27.20 2.14 -2.49
CA ASP A 43 25.78 2.44 -2.30
C ASP A 43 25.26 3.37 -3.41
N ILE A 44 26.13 4.21 -4.00
CA ILE A 44 25.78 5.10 -5.11
C ILE A 44 25.34 4.32 -6.36
N ASN A 45 25.88 3.11 -6.59
CA ASN A 45 25.50 2.27 -7.72
C ASN A 45 24.12 1.64 -7.52
N ILE A 46 23.73 1.39 -6.26
CA ILE A 46 22.38 0.93 -5.91
C ILE A 46 21.37 2.06 -6.13
N CYS A 47 21.69 3.28 -5.67
CA CYS A 47 20.84 4.45 -5.81
C CYS A 47 20.66 4.89 -7.28
N ARG A 48 21.76 4.89 -8.06
CA ARG A 48 21.71 5.14 -9.51
C ARG A 48 20.86 4.11 -10.25
N ASN A 49 20.97 2.83 -9.92
CA ASN A 49 20.12 1.78 -10.51
C ASN A 49 18.61 2.04 -10.28
N GLU A 50 18.20 2.62 -9.13
CA GLU A 50 16.80 3.04 -8.94
C GLU A 50 16.43 4.21 -9.87
N ALA A 51 17.24 5.26 -9.90
CA ALA A 51 17.00 6.43 -10.76
C ALA A 51 16.98 6.06 -12.25
N ASP A 52 17.91 5.22 -12.71
CA ASP A 52 18.03 4.82 -14.11
C ASP A 52 16.88 3.90 -14.56
N ILE A 53 16.36 3.05 -13.67
CA ILE A 53 15.12 2.29 -13.91
C ILE A 53 13.93 3.23 -14.07
N LEU A 54 13.79 4.24 -13.19
CA LEU A 54 12.71 5.23 -13.28
C LEU A 54 12.81 6.09 -14.54
N LYS A 55 14.02 6.52 -14.93
CA LYS A 55 14.28 7.26 -16.20
C LYS A 55 13.87 6.47 -17.44
N LYS A 56 14.02 5.14 -17.40
CA LYS A 56 13.60 4.22 -18.49
C LYS A 56 12.07 4.08 -18.55
N LEU A 57 11.41 3.93 -17.40
CA LEU A 57 9.98 3.61 -17.28
C LEU A 57 9.04 4.82 -17.48
N LYS A 58 9.14 5.51 -18.62
CA LYS A 58 8.26 6.65 -18.94
C LYS A 58 6.87 6.19 -19.39
N SER A 59 5.90 6.21 -18.46
CA SER A 59 4.52 5.79 -18.71
C SER A 59 3.56 6.38 -17.68
N GLN A 60 2.28 6.53 -18.05
CA GLN A 60 1.20 6.90 -17.11
C GLN A 60 1.03 5.92 -15.93
N PHE A 61 1.65 4.75 -16.01
CA PHE A 61 1.55 3.66 -15.03
C PHE A 61 2.70 3.58 -14.01
N VAL A 62 3.70 4.46 -14.12
CA VAL A 62 4.90 4.46 -13.27
C VAL A 62 5.16 5.88 -12.78
N ILE A 63 5.59 6.02 -11.53
CA ILE A 63 5.91 7.31 -10.92
C ILE A 63 7.01 8.03 -11.73
N ASN A 64 6.73 9.23 -12.19
CA ASN A 64 7.60 9.95 -13.10
C ASN A 64 8.81 10.51 -12.36
N HIS A 65 10.00 10.15 -12.85
CA HIS A 65 11.27 10.75 -12.47
C HIS A 65 11.34 12.19 -12.95
N ILE A 66 11.70 13.11 -12.05
CA ILE A 66 11.98 14.51 -12.39
C ILE A 66 13.49 14.67 -12.56
N GLU A 67 14.25 14.44 -11.50
CA GLU A 67 15.71 14.57 -11.49
C GLU A 67 16.35 13.78 -10.35
N ASP A 68 17.63 13.45 -10.51
CA ASP A 68 18.48 12.83 -9.51
C ASP A 68 19.82 13.57 -9.42
N PHE A 69 20.35 13.72 -8.20
CA PHE A 69 21.62 14.41 -7.98
C PHE A 69 22.33 13.93 -6.71
N THR A 70 23.57 14.36 -6.51
CA THR A 70 24.38 14.03 -5.34
C THR A 70 24.96 15.32 -4.75
N LEU A 71 24.83 15.51 -3.43
CA LEU A 71 25.48 16.61 -2.70
C LEU A 71 26.25 16.01 -1.52
N GLY A 72 27.57 16.15 -1.54
CA GLY A 72 28.44 15.50 -0.56
C GLY A 72 28.22 13.99 -0.53
N ASN A 73 27.81 13.49 0.64
CA ASN A 73 27.57 12.07 0.88
C ASN A 73 26.08 11.65 0.79
N ILE A 74 25.25 12.46 0.12
CA ILE A 74 23.80 12.25 0.06
C ILE A 74 23.35 12.21 -1.41
N PHE A 75 22.63 11.15 -1.76
CA PHE A 75 21.99 10.98 -3.06
C PHE A 75 20.51 11.35 -2.98
N TYR A 76 20.01 12.03 -4.01
CA TYR A 76 18.65 12.54 -4.08
C TYR A 76 17.97 11.99 -5.33
N ILE A 77 16.73 11.52 -5.18
CA ILE A 77 15.82 11.21 -6.28
C ILE A 77 14.56 12.05 -6.08
N VAL A 78 14.18 12.84 -7.09
CA VAL A 78 12.95 13.61 -7.09
C VAL A 78 11.98 13.01 -8.10
N THR A 79 10.76 12.71 -7.65
CA THR A 79 9.66 12.27 -8.50
C THR A 79 8.48 13.23 -8.42
N GLU A 80 7.50 13.07 -9.31
CA GLU A 80 6.16 13.62 -9.08
C GLU A 80 5.62 13.17 -7.70
N PHE A 81 4.70 13.94 -7.14
CA PHE A 81 4.05 13.64 -5.85
C PHE A 81 2.65 13.07 -6.07
N TYR A 82 2.29 12.06 -5.27
CA TYR A 82 0.92 11.56 -5.13
C TYR A 82 0.49 11.69 -3.67
N GLU A 83 -0.75 12.12 -3.44
CA GLU A 83 -1.25 12.39 -2.08
C GLU A 83 -1.37 11.12 -1.23
N GLN A 84 -1.64 9.97 -1.85
CA GLN A 84 -1.83 8.71 -1.14
C GLN A 84 -1.43 7.47 -1.94
N ASN A 85 -1.08 6.44 -1.20
CA ASN A 85 -0.91 5.09 -1.72
C ASN A 85 -2.22 4.29 -1.66
N LEU A 86 -2.26 3.19 -2.40
CA LEU A 86 -3.42 2.32 -2.54
C LEU A 86 -3.86 1.73 -1.19
N LYS A 87 -2.92 1.45 -0.27
CA LYS A 87 -3.27 1.00 1.09
C LYS A 87 -4.13 2.02 1.84
N ASN A 88 -3.70 3.28 1.86
CA ASN A 88 -4.44 4.35 2.52
C ASN A 88 -5.78 4.61 1.81
N TYR A 89 -5.79 4.56 0.46
CA TYR A 89 -6.99 4.70 -0.35
C TYR A 89 -8.05 3.63 -0.05
N LEU A 90 -7.67 2.34 -0.07
CA LEU A 90 -8.57 1.23 0.24
C LEU A 90 -9.10 1.31 1.67
N ARG A 91 -8.25 1.69 2.63
CA ARG A 91 -8.67 1.86 4.04
C ARG A 91 -9.66 3.01 4.22
N MET A 92 -9.47 4.14 3.54
CA MET A 92 -10.37 5.30 3.62
C MET A 92 -11.71 5.04 2.93
N ASN A 93 -11.70 4.31 1.81
CA ASN A 93 -12.89 4.01 1.01
C ASN A 93 -13.46 2.60 1.28
N ARG A 94 -13.11 1.96 2.39
CA ARG A 94 -13.42 0.54 2.69
C ARG A 94 -14.89 0.19 2.52
N ASN A 95 -15.77 1.10 2.94
CA ASN A 95 -17.23 0.93 2.95
C ASN A 95 -17.94 1.65 1.79
N THR A 96 -17.20 2.37 0.94
CA THR A 96 -17.75 3.21 -0.16
C THR A 96 -17.34 2.73 -1.53
N LEU A 97 -16.19 2.06 -1.67
CA LEU A 97 -15.63 1.64 -2.94
C LEU A 97 -16.42 0.47 -3.55
N SER A 98 -17.02 0.71 -4.71
CA SER A 98 -17.84 -0.27 -5.42
C SER A 98 -17.01 -1.44 -5.97
N ILE A 99 -17.70 -2.52 -6.36
CA ILE A 99 -17.01 -3.65 -7.00
C ILE A 99 -16.47 -3.27 -8.38
N GLU A 100 -17.16 -2.42 -9.13
CA GLU A 100 -16.73 -1.87 -10.43
C GLU A 100 -15.48 -1.00 -10.26
N GLU A 101 -15.40 -0.17 -9.23
CA GLU A 101 -14.22 0.66 -8.93
C GLU A 101 -13.01 -0.22 -8.56
N LYS A 102 -13.21 -1.24 -7.72
CA LYS A 102 -12.20 -2.28 -7.44
C LYS A 102 -11.72 -2.99 -8.70
N GLN A 103 -12.64 -3.34 -9.61
CA GLN A 103 -12.34 -3.97 -10.90
C GLN A 103 -11.50 -3.04 -11.81
N ILE A 104 -11.83 -1.74 -11.87
CA ILE A 104 -11.06 -0.73 -12.62
C ILE A 104 -9.63 -0.61 -12.06
N ILE A 105 -9.46 -0.57 -10.74
CA ILE A 105 -8.14 -0.52 -10.09
C ILE A 105 -7.31 -1.77 -10.44
N VAL A 106 -7.89 -2.97 -10.30
CA VAL A 106 -7.23 -4.24 -10.65
C VAL A 106 -6.84 -4.30 -12.13
N LEU A 107 -7.69 -3.82 -13.04
CA LEU A 107 -7.37 -3.74 -14.47
C LEU A 107 -6.22 -2.77 -14.77
N LYS A 108 -6.22 -1.59 -14.14
CA LYS A 108 -5.12 -0.62 -14.28
C LYS A 108 -3.80 -1.19 -13.72
N LEU A 109 -3.84 -1.92 -12.60
CA LEU A 109 -2.68 -2.65 -12.06
C LEU A 109 -2.14 -3.70 -13.03
N CYS A 110 -3.02 -4.50 -13.64
CA CYS A 110 -2.60 -5.51 -14.61
C CYS A 110 -2.03 -4.89 -15.90
N LYS A 111 -2.61 -3.76 -16.38
CA LYS A 111 -2.04 -2.96 -17.49
C LYS A 111 -0.64 -2.43 -17.13
N ALA A 112 -0.47 -1.91 -15.93
CA ALA A 112 0.76 -1.32 -15.43
C ALA A 112 1.89 -2.35 -15.26
N LEU A 113 1.61 -3.50 -14.61
CA LEU A 113 2.63 -4.55 -14.47
C LEU A 113 3.01 -5.15 -15.83
N LYS A 114 2.07 -5.27 -16.77
CA LYS A 114 2.37 -5.70 -18.14
C LYS A 114 3.40 -4.78 -18.81
N PHE A 115 3.28 -3.46 -18.63
CA PHE A 115 4.25 -2.50 -19.15
C PHE A 115 5.65 -2.66 -18.50
N ILE A 116 5.71 -2.76 -17.16
CA ILE A 116 6.98 -2.95 -16.43
C ILE A 116 7.67 -4.25 -16.88
N HIS A 117 6.91 -5.33 -17.04
CA HIS A 117 7.42 -6.63 -17.50
C HIS A 117 7.86 -6.62 -18.97
N SER A 118 7.19 -5.88 -19.87
CA SER A 118 7.67 -5.71 -21.25
C SER A 118 9.00 -4.96 -21.32
N GLU A 119 9.27 -4.07 -20.36
CA GLU A 119 10.56 -3.38 -20.24
C GLU A 119 11.68 -4.23 -19.61
N SER A 120 11.45 -5.55 -19.43
CA SER A 120 12.38 -6.51 -18.82
C SER A 120 12.82 -6.13 -17.40
N ILE A 121 11.93 -5.48 -16.65
CA ILE A 121 12.13 -5.08 -15.26
C ILE A 121 11.25 -5.93 -14.35
N ILE A 122 11.85 -6.37 -13.24
CA ILE A 122 11.19 -7.08 -12.14
C ILE A 122 11.12 -6.09 -10.97
N HIS A 123 9.92 -5.86 -10.43
CA HIS A 123 9.69 -4.85 -9.39
C HIS A 123 10.17 -5.32 -8.01
N ARG A 124 9.96 -6.60 -7.68
CA ARG A 124 10.44 -7.29 -6.46
C ARG A 124 9.86 -6.78 -5.13
N ASP A 125 8.87 -5.88 -5.15
CA ASP A 125 8.18 -5.35 -3.95
C ASP A 125 6.80 -4.76 -4.29
N ILE A 126 5.98 -5.52 -5.03
CA ILE A 126 4.61 -5.12 -5.37
C ILE A 126 3.71 -5.27 -4.14
N LYS A 127 3.15 -4.15 -3.67
CA LYS A 127 2.22 -4.09 -2.54
C LYS A 127 1.44 -2.76 -2.56
N PRO A 128 0.27 -2.68 -1.89
CA PRO A 128 -0.55 -1.46 -1.82
C PRO A 128 0.17 -0.21 -1.28
N GLU A 129 1.25 -0.33 -0.52
CA GLU A 129 2.06 0.80 -0.07
C GLU A 129 2.92 1.43 -1.19
N ASN A 130 3.34 0.63 -2.18
CA ASN A 130 4.21 1.01 -3.29
C ASN A 130 3.43 1.32 -4.58
N ILE A 131 2.10 1.36 -4.50
CA ILE A 131 1.20 1.76 -5.58
C ILE A 131 0.56 3.07 -5.15
N PHE A 132 0.71 4.12 -5.95
CA PHE A 132 0.04 5.40 -5.76
C PHE A 132 -1.30 5.43 -6.51
N ILE A 133 -2.28 6.17 -5.98
CA ILE A 133 -3.62 6.31 -6.56
C ILE A 133 -4.22 7.69 -6.27
N ASN A 134 -5.11 8.18 -7.14
CA ASN A 134 -5.81 9.45 -6.99
C ASN A 134 -7.35 9.31 -7.00
N ASN A 135 -8.03 10.46 -6.85
CA ASN A 135 -9.49 10.68 -6.93
C ASN A 135 -10.22 9.91 -8.05
N ILE A 136 -9.57 9.73 -9.21
CA ILE A 136 -10.15 9.17 -10.43
C ILE A 136 -9.59 7.76 -10.76
N HIS A 137 -9.10 7.06 -9.73
CA HIS A 137 -8.55 5.71 -9.80
C HIS A 137 -7.36 5.56 -10.76
N GLU A 138 -6.65 6.61 -11.15
CA GLU A 138 -5.37 6.45 -11.87
C GLU A 138 -4.34 5.90 -10.90
N ILE A 139 -3.59 4.89 -11.33
CA ILE A 139 -2.59 4.22 -10.49
C ILE A 139 -1.21 4.35 -11.10
N LYS A 140 -0.20 4.50 -10.23
CA LYS A 140 1.21 4.46 -10.60
C LYS A 140 1.99 3.55 -9.66
N PHE A 141 2.79 2.65 -10.22
CA PHE A 141 3.80 1.92 -9.44
C PHE A 141 4.94 2.87 -9.04
N GLY A 142 5.46 2.67 -7.83
CA GLY A 142 6.59 3.41 -7.27
C GLY A 142 7.48 2.55 -6.39
N ASP A 143 8.49 3.17 -5.79
CA ASP A 143 9.59 2.52 -5.06
C ASP A 143 10.28 1.38 -5.84
N PHE A 144 11.09 1.80 -6.83
CA PHE A 144 11.93 0.90 -7.62
C PHE A 144 13.29 0.63 -6.95
N GLY A 145 13.48 0.97 -5.68
CA GLY A 145 14.72 0.75 -4.93
C GLY A 145 15.12 -0.73 -4.81
N LEU A 146 14.16 -1.65 -4.94
CA LEU A 146 14.40 -3.08 -5.02
C LEU A 146 14.33 -3.63 -6.45
N ALA A 147 13.98 -2.83 -7.45
CA ALA A 147 13.76 -3.30 -8.81
C ALA A 147 15.07 -3.70 -9.52
N LYS A 148 14.94 -4.66 -10.46
CA LYS A 148 16.08 -5.21 -11.21
C LYS A 148 15.72 -5.48 -12.67
N ILE A 149 16.68 -5.22 -13.55
CA ILE A 149 16.65 -5.72 -14.92
C ILE A 149 16.93 -7.23 -14.88
N ILE A 150 16.21 -8.01 -15.70
CA ILE A 150 16.41 -9.46 -15.82
C ILE A 150 17.89 -9.78 -16.10
N GLY A 151 18.44 -10.80 -15.43
CA GLY A 151 19.84 -11.23 -15.55
C GLY A 151 20.79 -10.66 -14.48
N GLN A 152 20.39 -9.63 -13.72
CA GLN A 152 21.17 -9.19 -12.55
C GLN A 152 21.05 -10.19 -11.39
N LYS A 153 22.12 -10.35 -10.58
CA LYS A 153 22.08 -11.18 -9.35
C LYS A 153 21.08 -10.60 -8.33
N MET A 154 20.30 -11.47 -7.69
CA MET A 154 19.24 -11.08 -6.75
C MET A 154 19.46 -11.74 -5.38
N GLY A 155 19.31 -10.96 -4.32
CA GLY A 155 19.15 -11.45 -2.95
C GLY A 155 17.67 -11.46 -2.51
N LYS A 156 17.39 -11.89 -1.28
CA LYS A 156 16.04 -11.79 -0.71
C LYS A 156 15.63 -10.31 -0.52
N ALA A 157 14.43 -9.95 -0.98
CA ALA A 157 13.88 -8.59 -0.92
C ALA A 157 12.33 -8.61 -0.95
N GLY A 158 11.70 -7.50 -0.55
CA GLY A 158 10.24 -7.29 -0.55
C GLY A 158 9.59 -7.32 0.84
N THR A 159 8.31 -6.96 0.94
CA THR A 159 7.50 -7.20 2.15
C THR A 159 7.11 -8.66 2.27
N PHE A 160 7.34 -9.25 3.45
CA PHE A 160 7.16 -10.68 3.76
C PHE A 160 5.82 -11.29 3.27
N LEU A 161 4.68 -10.68 3.61
CA LEU A 161 3.33 -11.17 3.23
C LEU A 161 3.06 -11.19 1.71
N PHE A 162 3.89 -10.52 0.91
CA PHE A 162 3.76 -10.44 -0.55
C PHE A 162 4.81 -11.30 -1.29
N MET A 163 5.75 -11.94 -0.56
CA MET A 163 6.82 -12.73 -1.17
C MET A 163 6.30 -14.05 -1.76
N ALA A 164 6.74 -14.36 -2.97
CA ALA A 164 6.49 -15.68 -3.57
C ALA A 164 7.27 -16.81 -2.86
N PRO A 165 6.82 -18.07 -2.93
CA PRO A 165 7.49 -19.25 -2.35
C PRO A 165 8.99 -19.32 -2.65
N GLU A 166 9.39 -19.12 -3.90
CA GLU A 166 10.79 -19.16 -4.34
C GLU A 166 11.65 -18.07 -3.68
N VAL A 167 11.07 -16.90 -3.39
CA VAL A 167 11.74 -15.78 -2.70
C VAL A 167 11.91 -16.09 -1.20
N LEU A 168 10.91 -16.72 -0.59
CA LEU A 168 11.00 -17.21 0.80
C LEU A 168 12.08 -18.29 0.95
N LEU A 169 12.11 -19.23 -0.01
CA LEU A 169 13.08 -20.33 -0.12
C LEU A 169 14.49 -19.91 -0.55
N ARG A 170 14.72 -18.62 -0.84
CA ARG A 170 16.00 -18.06 -1.32
C ARG A 170 16.48 -18.66 -2.66
N GLN A 171 15.56 -19.14 -3.48
CA GLN A 171 15.84 -19.63 -4.83
C GLN A 171 16.02 -18.45 -5.82
N PRO A 172 16.69 -18.66 -6.96
CA PRO A 172 16.68 -17.69 -8.06
C PRO A 172 15.24 -17.41 -8.52
N TYR A 173 14.92 -16.14 -8.79
CA TYR A 173 13.57 -15.72 -9.16
C TYR A 173 13.58 -14.64 -10.24
N CYS A 174 12.43 -14.42 -10.88
CA CYS A 174 12.27 -13.52 -12.02
C CYS A 174 10.83 -12.95 -12.01
N LEU A 175 10.32 -12.51 -13.17
CA LEU A 175 8.97 -11.96 -13.37
C LEU A 175 7.84 -12.73 -12.65
N PRO A 176 7.82 -14.08 -12.54
CA PRO A 176 6.75 -14.79 -11.83
C PRO A 176 6.62 -14.48 -10.32
N ALA A 177 7.66 -13.92 -9.69
CA ALA A 177 7.56 -13.48 -8.29
C ALA A 177 6.66 -12.24 -8.17
N ASP A 178 6.76 -11.30 -9.12
CA ASP A 178 5.86 -10.14 -9.20
C ASP A 178 4.41 -10.57 -9.48
N ILE A 179 4.20 -11.66 -10.23
CA ILE A 179 2.86 -12.22 -10.48
C ILE A 179 2.21 -12.67 -9.16
N TRP A 180 2.96 -13.33 -8.27
CA TRP A 180 2.48 -13.71 -6.95
C TRP A 180 2.11 -12.48 -6.10
N SER A 181 3.02 -11.50 -6.01
CA SER A 181 2.81 -10.27 -5.24
C SER A 181 1.63 -9.44 -5.78
N LEU A 182 1.41 -9.44 -7.10
CA LEU A 182 0.20 -8.91 -7.72
C LEU A 182 -1.05 -9.71 -7.30
N GLY A 183 -0.98 -11.04 -7.26
CA GLY A 183 -2.08 -11.89 -6.75
C GLY A 183 -2.51 -11.52 -5.33
N VAL A 184 -1.55 -11.37 -4.41
CA VAL A 184 -1.81 -10.92 -3.03
C VAL A 184 -2.46 -9.53 -3.02
N THR A 185 -1.98 -8.62 -3.87
CA THR A 185 -2.54 -7.27 -4.02
C THR A 185 -3.97 -7.27 -4.58
N ILE A 186 -4.26 -8.10 -5.59
CA ILE A 186 -5.61 -8.26 -6.18
C ILE A 186 -6.56 -8.86 -5.15
N TYR A 187 -6.14 -9.92 -4.44
CA TYR A 187 -6.91 -10.52 -3.36
C TYR A 187 -7.27 -9.48 -2.29
N TYR A 188 -6.29 -8.66 -1.86
CA TYR A 188 -6.51 -7.59 -0.89
C TYR A 188 -7.51 -6.51 -1.38
N ILE A 189 -7.45 -6.10 -2.66
CA ILE A 189 -8.41 -5.12 -3.22
C ILE A 189 -9.84 -5.69 -3.23
N LEU A 190 -10.00 -6.93 -3.68
CA LEU A 190 -11.32 -7.55 -3.86
C LEU A 190 -11.96 -7.95 -2.52
N TYR A 191 -11.19 -8.58 -1.64
CA TYR A 191 -11.67 -9.26 -0.44
C TYR A 191 -11.23 -8.62 0.88
N ASP A 192 -10.51 -7.49 0.84
CA ASP A 192 -10.22 -6.63 2.00
C ASP A 192 -9.57 -7.37 3.20
N SER A 193 -8.80 -8.41 2.85
CA SER A 193 -8.11 -9.36 3.72
C SER A 193 -6.88 -9.88 2.98
N TYR A 194 -5.93 -10.51 3.67
CA TYR A 194 -4.81 -11.17 3.01
C TYR A 194 -5.13 -12.65 2.77
N PRO A 195 -4.65 -13.25 1.66
CA PRO A 195 -4.80 -14.68 1.38
C PRO A 195 -4.03 -15.55 2.37
N PHE A 196 -2.91 -15.02 2.87
CA PHE A 196 -1.97 -15.68 3.77
C PHE A 196 -1.71 -14.75 4.97
N ASN A 197 -1.71 -15.27 6.19
CA ASN A 197 -1.77 -14.45 7.40
C ASN A 197 -0.81 -14.86 8.52
N SER A 198 -0.15 -16.03 8.46
CA SER A 198 0.80 -16.38 9.51
C SER A 198 1.93 -15.35 9.64
N PRO A 199 2.27 -14.91 10.87
CA PRO A 199 3.43 -14.05 11.11
C PRO A 199 4.77 -14.78 10.97
N PHE A 200 4.79 -16.11 10.79
CA PHE A 200 6.00 -16.92 10.80
C PHE A 200 6.40 -17.41 9.39
N PRO A 201 7.66 -17.18 8.94
CA PRO A 201 8.11 -17.54 7.60
C PRO A 201 8.07 -19.02 7.20
N LYS A 202 7.97 -19.94 8.16
CA LYS A 202 7.77 -21.37 7.85
C LYS A 202 6.31 -21.68 7.59
N GLU A 203 5.42 -21.21 8.45
CA GLU A 203 3.98 -21.43 8.35
C GLU A 203 3.40 -20.79 7.10
N ILE A 204 3.77 -19.54 6.76
CA ILE A 204 3.29 -18.91 5.51
C ILE A 204 3.69 -19.73 4.27
N LEU A 205 4.85 -20.40 4.30
CA LEU A 205 5.30 -21.25 3.20
C LEU A 205 4.51 -22.56 3.13
N GLU A 206 3.94 -23.04 4.25
CA GLU A 206 2.98 -24.14 4.26
C GLU A 206 1.58 -23.68 3.81
N GLU A 207 1.13 -22.48 4.19
CA GLU A 207 -0.08 -21.85 3.65
C GLU A 207 0.00 -21.72 2.11
N HIS A 208 1.16 -21.33 1.57
CA HIS A 208 1.39 -21.21 0.13
C HIS A 208 1.29 -22.53 -0.66
N LYS A 209 1.31 -23.70 0.00
CA LYS A 209 1.13 -25.01 -0.66
C LYS A 209 -0.35 -25.44 -0.75
N GLN A 210 -1.24 -24.73 -0.07
CA GLN A 210 -2.65 -25.08 0.06
C GLN A 210 -3.50 -24.25 -0.91
N ASP A 211 -4.60 -24.83 -1.39
CA ASP A 211 -5.60 -24.07 -2.14
C ASP A 211 -6.39 -23.17 -1.18
N ILE A 212 -6.72 -21.96 -1.63
CA ILE A 212 -7.55 -21.04 -0.85
C ILE A 212 -9.01 -21.42 -1.11
N GLU A 213 -9.59 -22.26 -0.25
CA GLU A 213 -10.91 -22.87 -0.43
C GLU A 213 -12.01 -21.85 -0.82
N PHE A 214 -12.01 -20.68 -0.17
CA PHE A 214 -12.90 -19.56 -0.43
C PHE A 214 -12.94 -19.09 -1.90
N LEU A 215 -11.84 -19.25 -2.66
CA LEU A 215 -11.78 -18.86 -4.07
C LEU A 215 -12.61 -19.77 -4.97
N LYS A 216 -12.84 -21.05 -4.60
CA LYS A 216 -13.66 -21.98 -5.41
C LYS A 216 -15.09 -21.46 -5.61
N GLU A 217 -15.63 -20.78 -4.60
CA GLU A 217 -16.95 -20.15 -4.65
C GLU A 217 -17.01 -18.89 -5.53
N LYS A 218 -15.86 -18.33 -5.95
CA LYS A 218 -15.81 -17.05 -6.67
C LYS A 218 -15.73 -17.24 -8.20
N GLY A 219 -15.96 -18.45 -8.69
CA GLY A 219 -15.96 -18.79 -10.11
C GLY A 219 -14.68 -18.34 -10.82
N LYS A 220 -14.82 -17.80 -12.03
CA LYS A 220 -13.68 -17.43 -12.90
C LYS A 220 -12.65 -16.48 -12.26
N ILE A 221 -13.07 -15.54 -11.39
CA ILE A 221 -12.11 -14.66 -10.70
C ILE A 221 -11.34 -15.41 -9.60
N GLY A 222 -12.00 -16.34 -8.90
CA GLY A 222 -11.33 -17.24 -7.97
C GLY A 222 -10.35 -18.18 -8.67
N GLU A 223 -10.75 -18.78 -9.79
CA GLU A 223 -9.90 -19.67 -10.59
C GLU A 223 -8.60 -18.99 -11.06
N ILE A 224 -8.65 -17.75 -11.55
CA ILE A 224 -7.45 -17.05 -12.02
C ILE A 224 -6.55 -16.62 -10.86
N ILE A 225 -7.12 -16.23 -9.71
CA ILE A 225 -6.34 -15.91 -8.50
C ILE A 225 -5.67 -17.19 -7.96
N GLN A 226 -6.37 -18.33 -7.92
CA GLN A 226 -5.77 -19.61 -7.51
C GLN A 226 -4.65 -20.05 -8.46
N LYS A 227 -4.79 -19.84 -9.78
CA LYS A 227 -3.71 -20.06 -10.77
C LYS A 227 -2.51 -19.12 -10.58
N ILE A 228 -2.72 -17.89 -10.11
CA ILE A 228 -1.64 -16.97 -9.74
C ILE A 228 -0.87 -17.48 -8.51
N PHE A 229 -1.58 -18.05 -7.52
CA PHE A 229 -0.98 -18.68 -6.34
C PHE A 229 -0.44 -20.11 -6.58
N CYS A 230 -0.10 -20.47 -7.82
CA CYS A 230 0.62 -21.71 -8.08
C CYS A 230 2.02 -21.67 -7.41
N PHE A 231 2.33 -22.67 -6.59
CA PHE A 231 3.60 -22.76 -5.86
C PHE A 231 4.80 -22.75 -6.81
N GLU A 232 4.72 -23.50 -7.91
CA GLU A 232 5.74 -23.55 -8.97
C GLU A 232 5.72 -22.28 -9.84
N ALA A 233 6.77 -21.46 -9.70
CA ALA A 233 6.88 -20.16 -10.36
C ALA A 233 6.71 -20.18 -11.90
N ASN A 234 7.20 -21.23 -12.56
CA ASN A 234 7.09 -21.42 -14.01
C ASN A 234 5.69 -21.85 -14.49
N LYS A 235 4.81 -22.32 -13.59
CA LYS A 235 3.42 -22.70 -13.91
C LYS A 235 2.42 -21.55 -13.73
N ARG A 236 2.83 -20.44 -13.11
CA ARG A 236 1.98 -19.23 -12.97
C ARG A 236 1.68 -18.62 -14.34
N PRO A 237 0.44 -18.13 -14.58
CA PRO A 237 0.08 -17.47 -15.84
C PRO A 237 0.89 -16.17 -16.04
N LYS A 238 1.18 -15.80 -17.29
CA LYS A 238 1.87 -14.53 -17.57
C LYS A 238 0.90 -13.37 -17.40
N ILE A 239 1.42 -12.18 -17.10
CA ILE A 239 0.61 -10.96 -16.92
C ILE A 239 -0.27 -10.62 -18.15
N GLY A 240 0.15 -11.01 -19.35
CA GLY A 240 -0.66 -10.89 -20.56
C GLY A 240 -1.93 -11.75 -20.54
N ASP A 241 -1.83 -12.98 -20.05
CA ASP A 241 -2.93 -13.95 -19.96
C ASP A 241 -3.89 -13.58 -18.83
N ILE A 242 -3.33 -13.18 -17.67
CA ILE A 242 -4.08 -12.63 -16.53
C ILE A 242 -4.91 -11.43 -16.98
N LEU A 243 -4.28 -10.45 -17.64
CA LEU A 243 -4.98 -9.25 -18.12
C LEU A 243 -6.07 -9.57 -19.15
N LYS A 244 -5.90 -10.60 -19.99
CA LYS A 244 -6.94 -11.05 -20.92
C LYS A 244 -8.14 -11.61 -20.16
N ILE A 245 -7.90 -12.58 -19.27
CA ILE A 245 -8.95 -13.24 -18.49
C ILE A 245 -9.70 -12.24 -17.60
N ILE A 246 -8.98 -11.34 -16.92
CA ILE A 246 -9.61 -10.32 -16.07
C ILE A 246 -10.50 -9.37 -16.88
N LYS A 247 -10.11 -8.99 -18.10
CA LYS A 247 -10.98 -8.19 -19.00
C LYS A 247 -12.24 -8.92 -19.47
N GLU A 248 -12.20 -10.24 -19.56
CA GLU A 248 -13.36 -11.06 -19.93
C GLU A 248 -14.32 -11.28 -18.76
N ILE A 249 -13.81 -11.24 -17.51
CA ILE A 249 -14.63 -11.37 -16.29
C ILE A 249 -15.23 -10.03 -15.88
N PHE A 250 -14.47 -8.95 -15.96
CA PHE A 250 -14.90 -7.64 -15.47
C PHE A 250 -15.69 -6.88 -16.54
N ILE A 251 -16.99 -6.75 -16.32
CA ILE A 251 -17.89 -5.93 -17.14
C ILE A 251 -17.64 -4.46 -16.78
N VAL A 252 -16.52 -3.91 -17.27
CA VAL A 252 -16.28 -2.47 -17.19
C VAL A 252 -17.21 -1.78 -18.20
N PRO A 253 -18.02 -0.79 -17.79
CA PRO A 253 -18.71 0.07 -18.74
C PRO A 253 -17.69 0.62 -19.74
N LYS A 254 -17.96 0.49 -21.04
CA LYS A 254 -17.04 1.00 -22.08
C LYS A 254 -16.78 2.47 -21.78
N GLU A 255 -15.49 2.83 -21.64
CA GLU A 255 -15.04 4.21 -21.48
C GLU A 255 -15.79 5.07 -22.52
N ALA A 256 -16.58 6.03 -22.03
CA ALA A 256 -17.39 6.86 -22.90
C ALA A 256 -16.45 7.57 -23.87
N LYS A 257 -16.61 7.28 -25.17
CA LYS A 257 -15.87 8.00 -26.20
C LYS A 257 -16.29 9.47 -26.12
N VAL A 258 -15.44 10.30 -25.55
CA VAL A 258 -15.47 11.74 -25.83
C VAL A 258 -15.20 11.86 -27.32
N ASN A 259 -16.21 12.20 -28.10
CA ASN A 259 -16.06 12.41 -29.53
C ASN A 259 -15.17 13.64 -29.74
N ASN A 260 -13.91 13.41 -30.13
CA ASN A 260 -12.97 14.48 -30.50
C ASN A 260 -13.27 15.07 -31.89
N ASP A 261 -14.55 15.23 -32.23
CA ASP A 261 -15.03 15.90 -33.42
C ASP A 261 -15.45 17.33 -33.06
N ASN A 262 -14.47 18.13 -32.59
CA ASN A 262 -14.44 19.60 -32.63
C ASN A 262 -13.15 20.12 -31.94
N MET A 263 -12.01 19.94 -32.61
CA MET A 263 -10.76 20.66 -32.29
C MET A 263 -10.10 21.14 -33.58
N ASN A 264 -10.61 22.25 -34.10
CA ASN A 264 -9.94 23.07 -35.10
C ASN A 264 -9.97 24.52 -34.62
N SER A 265 -8.81 25.17 -34.63
CA SER A 265 -8.49 26.45 -33.98
C SER A 265 -8.62 26.46 -32.46
N TYR A 266 -7.50 26.67 -31.75
CA TYR A 266 -7.21 27.90 -31.00
C TYR A 266 -5.73 27.93 -30.58
N ASN A 267 -5.14 29.13 -30.56
CA ASN A 267 -3.69 29.35 -30.52
C ASN A 267 -3.04 29.15 -29.14
N GLU A 268 -1.72 28.98 -29.17
CA GLU A 268 -0.82 29.03 -28.02
C GLU A 268 -1.10 30.23 -27.09
N SER A 269 -1.37 29.97 -25.80
CA SER A 269 -1.16 30.96 -24.74
C SER A 269 -1.05 30.29 -23.36
N LYS A 270 -0.32 30.95 -22.45
CA LYS A 270 0.16 30.41 -21.17
C LYS A 270 -0.98 30.14 -20.17
N PRO A 271 -0.87 29.13 -19.29
CA PRO A 271 -1.85 28.91 -18.23
C PRO A 271 -1.81 30.05 -17.22
N THR A 272 -2.93 30.76 -17.10
CA THR A 272 -3.12 31.84 -16.12
C THR A 272 -4.05 31.34 -15.00
N ARG A 273 -3.76 31.76 -13.75
CA ARG A 273 -4.57 31.46 -12.56
C ARG A 273 -6.07 31.76 -12.76
N ILE A 274 -6.93 30.91 -12.21
CA ILE A 274 -8.28 31.28 -11.77
C ILE A 274 -8.51 30.72 -10.35
N TYR A 275 -9.08 31.55 -9.48
CA TYR A 275 -9.49 31.21 -8.10
C TYR A 275 -10.96 30.76 -8.06
N GLU A 276 -11.35 30.15 -6.93
CA GLU A 276 -12.68 29.57 -6.67
C GLU A 276 -13.86 30.55 -6.73
N SER A 277 -15.07 30.04 -7.03
CA SER A 277 -16.30 30.41 -6.30
C SER A 277 -17.46 29.39 -6.46
N THR A 278 -17.89 28.78 -5.34
CA THR A 278 -19.29 28.56 -4.85
C THR A 278 -20.43 28.25 -5.84
N HIS A 279 -21.38 27.31 -5.64
CA HIS A 279 -21.95 26.56 -4.50
C HIS A 279 -22.53 25.20 -5.04
N PHE A 280 -23.17 24.26 -4.32
CA PHE A 280 -23.68 24.09 -2.94
C PHE A 280 -22.98 22.84 -2.29
N SER A 281 -23.36 22.17 -1.18
CA SER A 281 -24.51 22.20 -0.25
C SER A 281 -24.04 22.02 1.20
N LYS A 282 -24.84 22.47 2.18
CA LYS A 282 -24.45 22.57 3.60
C LYS A 282 -24.62 21.24 4.36
N SER A 283 -23.50 20.63 4.75
CA SER A 283 -23.35 19.91 6.04
C SER A 283 -21.88 19.53 6.27
N HIS A 284 -21.46 19.48 7.55
CA HIS A 284 -20.09 19.26 8.05
C HIS A 284 -19.15 20.48 8.06
N ILE A 285 -19.11 21.14 9.22
CA ILE A 285 -18.08 22.09 9.65
C ILE A 285 -17.56 21.62 11.01
N ILE A 286 -16.22 21.56 11.13
CA ILE A 286 -15.41 21.47 12.37
C ILE A 286 -15.55 20.20 13.24
N LEU A 287 -14.45 19.43 13.31
CA LEU A 287 -13.61 19.43 14.52
C LEU A 287 -12.15 19.07 14.17
N GLN A 288 -11.28 20.07 14.23
CA GLN A 288 -9.82 19.92 14.21
C GLN A 288 -9.30 20.19 15.63
N SER A 289 -8.18 19.56 16.01
CA SER A 289 -7.50 19.62 17.31
C SER A 289 -8.10 18.77 18.45
N LEU A 290 -7.44 17.65 18.74
CA LEU A 290 -7.27 17.13 20.11
C LEU A 290 -5.88 16.49 20.21
N SER A 291 -4.90 17.29 20.60
CA SER A 291 -3.58 16.82 21.05
C SER A 291 -3.72 16.22 22.45
N LEU A 292 -3.90 14.90 22.55
CA LEU A 292 -3.91 14.22 23.85
C LEU A 292 -2.49 13.86 24.28
N ASN A 293 -2.03 14.52 25.34
CA ASN A 293 -0.80 14.18 26.07
C ASN A 293 -0.85 12.74 26.56
N ILE A 294 0.07 11.90 26.08
CA ILE A 294 0.28 10.56 26.66
C ILE A 294 1.07 10.72 27.96
N ASN A 295 0.51 10.17 29.05
CA ASN A 295 1.07 10.23 30.40
C ASN A 295 2.53 9.70 30.46
N PRO A 296 3.51 10.46 31.01
CA PRO A 296 4.91 10.05 31.08
C PRO A 296 5.20 8.74 31.83
N GLU A 297 4.33 8.29 32.74
CA GLU A 297 4.61 7.12 33.58
C GLU A 297 4.56 5.77 32.84
N LEU A 298 3.87 5.69 31.71
CA LEU A 298 3.79 4.46 30.89
C LEU A 298 5.10 4.09 30.17
N LYS A 299 6.16 4.93 30.27
CA LYS A 299 7.47 4.67 29.66
C LYS A 299 8.47 3.88 30.53
N LYS A 300 8.13 3.51 31.77
CA LYS A 300 9.14 2.99 32.73
C LYS A 300 9.33 1.46 32.83
N ASN A 301 8.41 0.64 32.33
CA ASN A 301 8.41 -0.81 32.59
C ASN A 301 8.69 -1.73 31.38
N TYR A 302 9.52 -1.30 30.43
CA TYR A 302 10.11 -2.22 29.44
C TYR A 302 11.63 -2.02 29.30
N LYS A 303 12.38 -2.83 30.06
CA LYS A 303 13.80 -3.14 29.83
C LYS A 303 13.92 -4.64 29.57
N SER A 304 14.01 -5.03 28.31
CA SER A 304 14.56 -6.33 27.91
C SER A 304 15.16 -6.22 26.51
N ASN A 305 16.34 -6.81 26.34
CA ASN A 305 16.99 -6.90 25.03
C ASN A 305 16.30 -8.01 24.23
N ASP A 306 15.70 -7.66 23.09
CA ASP A 306 15.67 -8.44 21.84
C ASP A 306 14.58 -7.88 20.90
N ASN A 307 14.94 -6.90 20.07
CA ASN A 307 14.00 -6.25 19.15
C ASN A 307 13.78 -7.06 17.86
N SER A 308 13.06 -8.18 17.97
CA SER A 308 12.40 -8.81 16.84
C SER A 308 11.07 -9.44 17.24
N ALA A 309 10.02 -9.10 16.49
CA ALA A 309 8.61 -9.51 16.64
C ALA A 309 7.74 -8.75 17.68
N ILE A 310 6.43 -8.89 17.50
CA ILE A 310 5.32 -8.36 18.32
C ILE A 310 5.08 -6.84 18.19
N LEU A 311 4.53 -6.45 17.03
CA LEU A 311 3.48 -5.43 16.94
C LEU A 311 2.22 -6.11 16.37
N CYS A 312 1.60 -6.95 17.20
CA CYS A 312 0.30 -7.53 16.87
C CYS A 312 -0.80 -6.46 16.93
N GLN A 313 -1.85 -6.69 16.15
CA GLN A 313 -2.97 -5.76 15.96
C GLN A 313 -3.74 -5.56 17.28
N ASN A 314 -3.86 -4.30 17.73
CA ASN A 314 -4.89 -3.88 18.66
C ASN A 314 -5.74 -2.80 17.98
N SER A 315 -6.91 -3.20 17.49
CA SER A 315 -7.93 -2.29 16.94
C SER A 315 -8.75 -1.70 18.07
N PHE A 316 -8.44 -0.47 18.47
CA PHE A 316 -9.28 0.28 19.41
C PHE A 316 -10.52 0.82 18.68
N TYR A 317 -11.70 0.51 19.21
CA TYR A 317 -12.96 1.12 18.79
C TYR A 317 -13.55 1.91 19.96
N ILE A 318 -13.86 3.18 19.71
CA ILE A 318 -14.65 4.00 20.63
C ILE A 318 -16.11 3.79 20.25
N ASN A 319 -16.89 3.19 21.14
CA ASN A 319 -18.32 2.98 20.91
C ASN A 319 -19.07 4.17 21.52
N TYR A 320 -19.52 5.10 20.67
CA TYR A 320 -20.28 6.27 21.10
C TYR A 320 -21.77 5.90 21.18
N ASN A 321 -22.44 6.25 22.28
CA ASN A 321 -23.80 5.79 22.56
C ASN A 321 -24.69 6.97 22.92
N ASP A 322 -25.36 7.55 21.92
CA ASP A 322 -26.02 8.87 21.95
C ASP A 322 -27.18 9.05 22.96
N SER A 323 -27.47 8.03 23.78
CA SER A 323 -28.49 8.11 24.84
C SER A 323 -27.94 8.42 26.24
N LYS A 324 -26.61 8.35 26.45
CA LYS A 324 -25.94 8.71 27.71
C LYS A 324 -24.54 9.26 27.39
N ASN A 325 -24.23 10.49 27.84
CA ASN A 325 -22.94 11.17 27.62
C ASN A 325 -21.79 10.53 28.43
N ASP A 326 -21.49 9.26 28.17
CA ASP A 326 -20.41 8.48 28.81
C ASP A 326 -19.59 7.75 27.74
N ALA A 327 -18.34 8.17 27.53
CA ALA A 327 -17.39 7.44 26.69
C ALA A 327 -16.68 6.35 27.50
N LYS A 328 -16.95 5.07 27.18
CA LYS A 328 -16.20 3.93 27.74
C LYS A 328 -15.20 3.36 26.73
N LEU A 329 -13.95 3.25 27.17
CA LEU A 329 -12.91 2.45 26.52
C LEU A 329 -13.10 0.98 26.94
N GLU A 330 -13.50 0.12 26.01
CA GLU A 330 -13.49 -1.33 26.20
C GLU A 330 -12.40 -1.99 25.34
N VAL A 331 -11.65 -2.89 25.96
CA VAL A 331 -10.67 -3.74 25.27
C VAL A 331 -11.28 -5.13 25.14
N LYS A 332 -11.59 -5.57 23.91
CA LYS A 332 -11.97 -6.97 23.64
C LYS A 332 -10.76 -7.76 23.17
N SER A 333 -10.23 -8.60 24.05
CA SER A 333 -9.31 -9.68 23.68
C SER A 333 -10.08 -10.77 22.93
N SER A 334 -9.61 -11.15 21.74
CA SER A 334 -10.24 -12.18 20.91
C SER A 334 -9.90 -13.61 21.38
N THR A 335 -10.37 -13.96 22.57
CA THR A 335 -10.40 -15.33 23.11
C THR A 335 -11.68 -15.51 23.91
N ASP A 336 -12.75 -15.94 23.25
CA ASP A 336 -13.73 -16.93 23.76
C ASP A 336 -14.97 -17.03 22.85
N SER A 337 -15.13 -18.20 22.24
CA SER A 337 -16.36 -18.60 21.53
C SER A 337 -16.53 -20.12 21.49
N ARG A 338 -16.34 -20.80 22.63
CA ARG A 338 -16.73 -22.21 22.84
C ARG A 338 -17.27 -22.43 24.25
N ASN A 339 -18.47 -23.04 24.31
CA ASN A 339 -19.18 -23.48 25.52
C ASN A 339 -19.75 -22.33 26.39
N LYS A 340 -20.93 -22.45 27.02
CA LYS A 340 -21.79 -23.63 27.24
C LYS A 340 -23.27 -23.24 27.33
N ILE A 341 -24.14 -24.21 27.08
CA ILE A 341 -25.60 -24.13 27.20
C ILE A 341 -26.04 -24.48 28.65
N ASN A 342 -27.19 -23.93 29.06
CA ASN A 342 -28.11 -24.32 30.16
C ASN A 342 -27.94 -23.81 31.62
N ASN A 343 -29.09 -23.27 32.07
CA ASN A 343 -29.79 -23.42 33.35
C ASN A 343 -29.40 -22.60 34.60
N ASP A 344 -30.24 -21.60 34.83
CA ASP A 344 -31.08 -21.37 36.01
C ASP A 344 -30.50 -21.15 37.42
N SER A 345 -31.03 -20.06 37.97
CA SER A 345 -31.41 -19.82 39.36
C SER A 345 -30.39 -19.22 40.35
N ASN A 346 -30.86 -18.09 40.91
CA ASN A 346 -30.82 -17.73 42.32
C ASN A 346 -29.71 -16.84 42.91
N ILE A 347 -30.23 -15.74 43.47
CA ILE A 347 -29.90 -15.07 44.73
C ILE A 347 -28.92 -13.88 44.71
N MET A 348 -29.51 -12.76 45.13
CA MET A 348 -28.97 -11.52 45.66
C MET A 348 -27.65 -11.66 46.43
N SER A 349 -26.74 -10.68 46.31
CA SER A 349 -26.65 -9.58 47.29
C SER A 349 -25.37 -8.75 47.13
N SER A 350 -25.45 -7.52 47.63
CA SER A 350 -24.40 -6.52 47.77
C SER A 350 -23.10 -7.00 48.44
N GLN A 351 -21.97 -6.39 48.06
CA GLN A 351 -21.19 -5.58 49.03
C GLN A 351 -20.20 -4.62 48.36
N LYS A 352 -20.05 -3.43 48.96
CA LYS A 352 -18.90 -2.53 48.73
C LYS A 352 -17.74 -3.01 49.60
N ALA A 353 -16.51 -2.94 49.08
CA ALA A 353 -15.31 -2.89 49.91
C ALA A 353 -14.29 -1.92 49.26
N SER A 354 -13.50 -1.27 50.10
CA SER A 354 -12.63 -0.13 49.77
C SER A 354 -11.20 -0.38 50.23
N TYR A 355 -10.27 0.45 49.74
CA TYR A 355 -8.87 0.58 50.22
C TYR A 355 -7.95 -0.64 49.96
N VAL A 356 -6.62 -0.54 50.00
CA VAL A 356 -5.69 0.59 50.25
C VAL A 356 -4.45 0.45 49.35
N LYS A 357 -3.63 1.50 49.19
CA LYS A 357 -2.31 1.44 48.53
C LYS A 357 -1.29 0.65 49.36
N ASN A 358 -0.35 -0.02 48.69
CA ASN A 358 1.09 0.07 49.02
C ASN A 358 1.89 -0.16 47.74
#